data_AF-A0A1I3L3N3-F1
#
_entry.id   AF-A0A1I3L3N3-F1
#
_cell.length_a   1.000
_cell.length_b   1.000
_cell.length_c   1.000
_cell.angle_alpha   90.00
_cell.angle_beta   90.00
_cell.angle_gamma   90.00
#
_symmetry.space_group_name_H-M   'P 1'
#
loop_
_entity.id
_entity.type
_entity.pdbx_description
1 polymer ?
#
loop_
_entity_poly.entity_id
_entity_poly.type
_entity_poly.pdbx_seq_one_letter_code
_entity_poly.pdbx_strand_id
1 'polypeptide(L)'
;MARVASGKEVLEQAKTLLVNARTIEELKQAQAVVLPLELGLSMEQTATAIGTSIGWACQLRRRLIRNGGMRDTTRPTRGGRRRQNLSREEEVTFLAPFIEKASAGGILIMSEIKQALDARLKRKTSLAATYSLLHRHGWRKLAPDKRHPKADVLTQDEWKKNFKIPSQELTRSGKQKDSCA
;
A
#
# COMPACT_ATOMS: atom_id res chain seq x y z
N MET A 1 29.48 -26.68 24.76
CA MET A 1 29.46 -27.51 23.54
C MET A 1 28.54 -26.86 22.52
N ALA A 2 29.01 -26.68 21.28
CA ALA A 2 28.15 -26.16 20.21
C ALA A 2 27.02 -27.17 19.93
N ARG A 3 25.77 -26.70 19.87
CA ARG A 3 24.63 -27.56 19.53
C ARG A 3 24.82 -28.11 18.10
N VAL A 4 24.61 -29.41 17.93
CA VAL A 4 24.64 -30.06 16.63
C VAL A 4 23.58 -29.45 15.71
N ALA A 5 23.96 -29.17 14.46
CA ALA A 5 23.04 -28.66 13.45
C ALA A 5 22.05 -29.77 13.02
N SER A 6 20.76 -29.56 13.28
CA SER A 6 19.60 -30.29 12.71
C SER A 6 19.27 -29.88 11.26
N GLY A 7 18.41 -30.67 10.59
CA GLY A 7 17.91 -30.36 9.24
C GLY A 7 18.66 -31.06 8.11
N LYS A 8 19.22 -32.26 8.38
CA LYS A 8 19.90 -33.10 7.38
C LYS A 8 19.01 -33.44 6.17
N GLU A 9 17.70 -33.52 6.38
CA GLU A 9 16.69 -33.77 5.33
C GLU A 9 16.72 -32.75 4.20
N VAL A 10 17.08 -31.50 4.51
CA VAL A 10 17.04 -30.36 3.59
C VAL A 10 18.42 -30.10 2.94
N LEU A 11 19.41 -30.93 3.25
CA LEU A 11 20.80 -30.71 2.82
C LEU A 11 20.98 -30.78 1.30
N GLU A 12 20.43 -31.81 0.65
CA GLU A 12 20.51 -31.95 -0.81
C GLU A 12 19.77 -30.81 -1.53
N GLN A 13 18.63 -30.39 -0.98
CA GLN A 13 17.89 -29.23 -1.47
C GLN A 13 18.70 -27.93 -1.27
N ALA A 14 19.38 -27.77 -0.14
CA ALA A 14 20.23 -26.61 0.12
C ALA A 14 21.42 -26.55 -0.87
N LYS A 15 22.02 -27.69 -1.23
CA LYS A 15 23.08 -27.75 -2.26
C LYS A 15 22.56 -27.32 -3.63
N THR A 16 21.42 -27.87 -4.06
CA THR A 16 20.81 -27.47 -5.34
C THR A 16 20.41 -26.00 -5.36
N LEU A 17 19.97 -25.44 -4.23
CA LEU A 17 19.71 -24.02 -4.09
C LEU A 17 20.97 -23.16 -4.17
N LEU A 18 22.07 -23.61 -3.57
CA LEU A 18 23.35 -22.88 -3.58
C LEU A 18 23.85 -22.69 -5.02
N VAL A 19 23.81 -23.74 -5.84
CA VAL A 19 24.21 -23.69 -7.26
C VAL A 19 23.31 -22.76 -8.08
N ASN A 20 22.00 -22.81 -7.83
CA ASN A 20 21.03 -22.10 -8.66
C ASN A 20 20.67 -20.70 -8.12
N ALA A 21 21.25 -20.25 -7.01
CA ALA A 21 20.87 -19.03 -6.30
C ALA A 21 20.98 -17.80 -7.22
N ARG A 22 19.93 -16.97 -7.27
CA ARG A 22 19.91 -15.74 -8.06
C ARG A 22 20.08 -14.48 -7.22
N THR A 23 19.79 -14.57 -5.93
CA THR A 23 19.90 -13.45 -5.01
C THR A 23 20.90 -13.74 -3.90
N ILE A 24 21.48 -12.68 -3.33
CA ILE A 24 22.37 -12.79 -2.18
C ILE A 24 21.62 -13.43 -0.99
N GLU A 25 20.35 -13.09 -0.79
CA GLU A 25 19.55 -13.68 0.29
C GLU A 25 19.41 -15.20 0.13
N GLU A 26 19.11 -15.69 -1.08
CA GLU A 26 19.04 -17.13 -1.38
C GLU A 26 20.37 -17.84 -1.13
N LEU A 27 21.47 -17.24 -1.58
CA LEU A 27 22.81 -17.80 -1.41
C LEU A 27 23.17 -17.89 0.08
N LYS A 28 22.96 -16.81 0.84
CA LYS A 28 23.20 -16.78 2.29
C LYS A 28 22.31 -17.79 3.03
N GLN A 29 21.07 -17.98 2.56
CA GLN A 29 20.13 -18.95 3.14
C GLN A 29 20.59 -20.40 2.93
N ALA A 30 21.06 -20.74 1.73
CA ALA A 30 21.61 -22.06 1.43
C ALA A 30 22.90 -22.33 2.21
N GLN A 31 23.83 -21.37 2.24
CA GLN A 31 25.08 -21.47 3.00
C GLN A 31 24.85 -21.67 4.49
N ALA A 32 23.83 -21.03 5.08
CA ALA A 32 23.50 -21.20 6.50
C ALA A 32 23.09 -22.64 6.88
N VAL A 33 22.77 -23.49 5.89
CA VAL A 33 22.45 -24.91 6.07
C VAL A 33 23.60 -25.81 5.67
N VAL A 34 24.23 -25.55 4.52
CA VAL A 34 25.34 -26.38 4.02
C VAL A 34 26.58 -26.29 4.91
N LEU A 35 26.98 -25.08 5.32
CA LEU A 35 28.23 -24.87 6.06
C LEU A 35 28.26 -25.60 7.42
N PRO A 36 27.20 -25.57 8.26
CA PRO A 36 27.21 -26.34 9.50
C PRO A 36 27.07 -27.85 9.32
N LEU A 37 26.37 -28.32 8.27
CA LEU A 37 26.05 -29.74 8.11
C LEU A 37 27.12 -30.53 7.37
N GLU A 38 27.71 -29.96 6.32
CA GLU A 38 28.76 -30.60 5.51
C GLU A 38 30.16 -30.33 6.08
N LEU A 39 30.44 -29.08 6.44
CA LEU A 39 31.77 -28.66 6.89
C LEU A 39 31.93 -28.66 8.41
N GLY A 40 30.88 -29.01 9.15
CA GLY A 40 30.91 -29.07 10.62
C GLY A 40 31.13 -27.71 11.31
N LEU A 41 30.92 -26.60 10.61
CA LEU A 41 31.14 -25.27 11.16
C LEU A 41 30.14 -24.95 12.27
N SER A 42 30.61 -24.24 13.31
CA SER A 42 29.71 -23.69 14.31
C SER A 42 28.81 -22.62 13.67
N MET A 43 27.66 -22.33 14.29
CA MET A 43 26.80 -21.25 13.80
C MET A 43 27.48 -19.88 13.88
N GLU A 44 28.43 -19.70 14.81
CA GLU A 44 29.22 -18.48 14.93
C GLU A 44 30.19 -18.34 13.75
N GLN A 45 30.95 -19.40 13.46
CA GLN A 45 31.85 -19.46 12.31
C GLN A 45 31.08 -19.27 11.00
N THR A 46 29.91 -19.90 10.89
CA THR A 46 29.02 -19.78 9.73
C THR A 46 28.53 -18.34 9.55
N ALA A 47 28.11 -17.69 10.64
CA ALA A 47 27.65 -16.31 10.60
C ALA A 47 28.77 -15.36 10.14
N THR A 48 29.99 -15.56 10.64
CA THR A 48 31.19 -14.83 10.21
C THR A 48 31.51 -15.07 8.74
N ALA A 49 31.48 -16.33 8.27
CA ALA A 49 31.76 -16.68 6.88
C ALA A 49 30.76 -16.06 5.88
N ILE A 50 29.48 -15.98 6.26
CA ILE A 50 28.40 -15.41 5.43
C ILE A 50 28.31 -13.86 5.58
N GLY A 51 28.99 -13.30 6.59
CA GLY A 51 28.91 -11.88 6.93
C GLY A 51 27.53 -11.48 7.45
N THR A 52 27.01 -12.22 8.44
CA THR A 52 25.71 -11.96 9.08
C THR A 52 25.79 -12.14 10.59
N SER A 53 24.78 -11.70 11.34
CA SER A 53 24.72 -11.98 12.78
C SER A 53 24.35 -13.45 13.06
N ILE A 54 24.78 -13.99 14.20
CA ILE A 54 24.49 -15.36 14.64
C ILE A 54 22.98 -15.63 14.64
N GLY A 55 22.19 -14.69 15.14
CA GLY A 55 20.73 -14.77 15.17
C GLY A 55 20.12 -14.84 13.77
N TRP A 56 20.66 -14.05 12.83
CA TRP A 56 20.21 -14.06 11.45
C TRP A 56 20.58 -15.36 10.73
N ALA A 57 21.80 -15.88 10.90
CA ALA A 57 22.20 -17.18 10.37
C ALA A 57 21.29 -18.32 10.89
N CYS A 58 20.99 -18.31 12.19
CA CYS A 58 20.02 -19.26 12.78
C CYS A 58 18.61 -19.10 12.19
N GLN A 59 18.20 -17.87 11.87
CA GLN A 59 16.90 -17.61 11.27
C GLN A 59 16.83 -18.07 9.81
N LEU A 60 17.86 -17.80 9.01
CA LEU A 60 17.99 -18.25 7.63
C LEU A 60 17.88 -19.78 7.52
N ARG A 61 18.66 -20.49 8.35
CA ARG A 61 18.60 -21.95 8.44
C ARG A 61 17.21 -22.46 8.82
N ARG A 62 16.59 -21.90 9.86
CA ARG A 62 15.23 -22.28 10.29
C ARG A 62 14.17 -22.03 9.21
N ARG A 63 14.30 -20.94 8.46
CA ARG A 63 13.38 -20.64 7.34
C ARG A 63 13.51 -21.67 6.23
N LEU A 64 14.74 -22.04 5.86
CA LEU A 64 14.94 -23.04 4.82
C LEU A 64 14.37 -24.40 5.23
N ILE A 65 14.61 -24.82 6.48
CA ILE A 65 14.04 -26.06 7.02
C ILE A 65 12.51 -26.01 7.01
N ARG A 66 11.91 -24.90 7.46
CA ARG A 66 10.44 -24.73 7.47
C ARG A 66 9.84 -24.78 6.07
N ASN A 67 10.54 -24.24 5.08
CA ASN A 67 10.10 -24.21 3.69
C ASN A 67 10.39 -25.54 2.96
N GLY A 68 10.86 -26.59 3.66
CA GLY A 68 11.18 -27.88 3.06
C GLY A 68 12.27 -27.78 1.99
N GLY A 69 13.26 -26.90 2.20
CA GLY A 69 14.37 -26.70 1.27
C GLY A 69 14.05 -25.97 -0.02
N MET A 70 12.85 -25.39 -0.12
CA MET A 70 12.48 -24.57 -1.27
C MET A 70 12.83 -23.09 -1.03
N ARG A 71 12.96 -22.35 -2.14
CA ARG A 71 13.12 -20.89 -2.11
C ARG A 71 11.91 -20.24 -1.48
N ASP A 72 12.15 -19.20 -0.70
CA ASP A 72 11.09 -18.38 -0.10
C ASP A 72 10.52 -17.43 -1.18
N THR A 73 9.73 -17.97 -2.11
CA THR A 73 9.11 -17.20 -3.20
C THR A 73 7.90 -16.40 -2.72
N THR A 74 7.29 -16.81 -1.61
CA THR A 74 6.05 -16.25 -1.09
C THR A 74 6.29 -15.41 0.16
N ARG A 75 7.29 -14.52 0.15
CA ARG A 75 7.43 -13.56 1.26
C ARG A 75 6.18 -12.67 1.23
N PRO A 76 5.31 -12.70 2.26
CA PRO A 76 4.11 -11.89 2.23
C PRO A 76 4.54 -10.42 2.25
N THR A 77 4.25 -9.68 1.18
CA THR A 77 4.59 -8.26 1.07
C THR A 77 4.10 -7.54 2.32
N ARG A 78 5.02 -6.82 2.98
CA ARG A 78 4.68 -6.08 4.19
C ARG A 78 3.67 -4.99 3.83
N GLY A 79 2.57 -4.92 4.57
CA GLY A 79 1.46 -4.01 4.29
C GLY A 79 0.28 -4.68 3.58
N GLY A 80 -0.51 -3.87 2.90
CA GLY A 80 -1.74 -4.27 2.23
C GLY A 80 -2.98 -4.21 3.12
N ARG A 81 -4.14 -4.46 2.50
CA ARG A 81 -5.46 -4.29 3.10
C ARG A 81 -5.91 -5.57 3.85
N ARG A 82 -5.23 -5.89 4.95
CA ARG A 82 -5.49 -7.13 5.73
C ARG A 82 -6.60 -7.00 6.78
N ARG A 83 -6.93 -5.78 7.18
CA ARG A 83 -8.00 -5.46 8.15
C ARG A 83 -9.05 -4.57 7.49
N GLN A 84 -9.72 -5.11 6.46
CA GLN A 84 -10.76 -4.38 5.76
C GLN A 84 -12.09 -4.46 6.50
N ASN A 85 -12.86 -3.36 6.48
CA ASN A 85 -14.21 -3.34 7.03
C ASN A 85 -15.20 -4.11 6.13
N LEU A 86 -15.00 -4.02 4.81
CA LEU A 86 -15.81 -4.65 3.77
C LEU A 86 -14.89 -5.06 2.61
N SER A 87 -15.23 -6.11 1.86
CA SER A 87 -14.53 -6.45 0.62
C SER A 87 -14.70 -5.35 -0.43
N ARG A 88 -13.89 -5.32 -1.49
CA ARG A 88 -14.02 -4.27 -2.53
C ARG A 88 -15.38 -4.35 -3.22
N GLU A 89 -15.87 -5.54 -3.49
CA GLU A 89 -17.19 -5.80 -4.09
C GLU A 89 -18.33 -5.39 -3.15
N GLU A 90 -18.19 -5.70 -1.86
CA GLU A 90 -19.16 -5.29 -0.84
C GLU A 90 -19.23 -3.77 -0.67
N GLU A 91 -18.11 -3.06 -0.82
CA GLU A 91 -18.13 -1.59 -0.78
C GLU A 91 -18.81 -0.99 -2.00
N VAL A 92 -18.63 -1.55 -3.20
CA VAL A 92 -19.31 -1.07 -4.42
C VAL A 92 -20.81 -1.27 -4.29
N THR A 93 -21.25 -2.46 -3.87
CA THR A 93 -22.68 -2.75 -3.66
C THR A 93 -23.28 -1.89 -2.55
N PHE A 94 -22.51 -1.58 -1.49
CA PHE A 94 -22.94 -0.66 -0.43
C PHE A 94 -23.10 0.78 -0.93
N LEU A 95 -22.19 1.26 -1.78
CA LEU A 95 -22.19 2.65 -2.26
C LEU A 95 -23.14 2.91 -3.43
N ALA A 96 -23.48 1.89 -4.23
CA ALA A 96 -24.37 2.00 -5.39
C ALA A 96 -25.62 2.87 -5.13
N PRO A 97 -26.46 2.63 -4.09
CA PRO A 97 -27.66 3.41 -3.87
C PRO A 97 -27.39 4.88 -3.51
N PHE A 98 -26.23 5.18 -2.90
CA PHE A 98 -25.86 6.56 -2.57
C PHE A 98 -25.33 7.31 -3.79
N ILE A 99 -24.62 6.61 -4.68
CA ILE A 99 -24.10 7.19 -5.92
C ILE A 99 -25.24 7.48 -6.89
N GLU A 100 -26.22 6.57 -7.02
CA GLU A 100 -27.41 6.79 -7.86
C GLU A 100 -28.20 8.01 -7.40
N LYS A 101 -28.49 8.12 -6.10
CA LYS A 101 -29.15 9.30 -5.51
C LYS A 101 -28.35 10.58 -5.75
N ALA A 102 -27.03 10.52 -5.68
CA ALA A 102 -26.18 11.68 -5.93
C ALA A 102 -26.15 12.08 -7.41
N SER A 103 -26.16 11.11 -8.32
CA SER A 103 -26.19 11.34 -9.78
C SER A 103 -27.49 12.00 -10.24
N ALA A 104 -28.60 11.74 -9.54
CA ALA A 104 -29.90 12.37 -9.78
C ALA A 104 -30.00 13.83 -9.26
N GLY A 105 -28.86 14.44 -8.90
CA GLY A 105 -28.78 15.81 -8.36
C GLY A 105 -28.84 15.88 -6.83
N GLY A 106 -28.83 14.74 -6.14
CA GLY A 106 -28.77 14.68 -4.68
C GLY A 106 -27.38 15.03 -4.12
N ILE A 107 -27.34 15.69 -2.97
CA ILE A 107 -26.10 15.88 -2.22
C ILE A 107 -25.82 14.60 -1.45
N LEU A 108 -24.60 14.07 -1.56
CA LEU A 108 -24.18 12.89 -0.82
C LEU A 108 -23.86 13.28 0.63
N ILE A 109 -24.72 12.89 1.56
CA ILE A 109 -24.63 13.26 2.97
C ILE A 109 -23.74 12.25 3.72
N MET A 110 -22.58 12.71 4.20
CA MET A 110 -21.58 11.89 4.88
C MET A 110 -22.12 11.21 6.16
N SER A 111 -22.98 11.91 6.93
CA SER A 111 -23.55 11.37 8.17
C SER A 111 -24.47 10.17 7.91
N GLU A 112 -25.26 10.20 6.83
CA GLU A 112 -26.14 9.09 6.44
C GLU A 112 -25.35 7.85 6.06
N ILE A 113 -24.29 8.02 5.25
CA ILE A 113 -23.42 6.91 4.85
C ILE A 113 -22.72 6.31 6.06
N LYS A 114 -22.25 7.16 6.99
CA LYS A 114 -21.65 6.69 8.23
C LYS A 114 -22.65 5.88 9.06
N GLN A 115 -23.88 6.35 9.24
CA GLN A 115 -24.91 5.63 10.00
C GLN A 115 -25.25 4.28 9.34
N ALA A 116 -25.41 4.26 8.01
CA ALA A 116 -25.66 3.04 7.25
C ALA A 116 -24.49 2.04 7.37
N LEU A 117 -23.25 2.55 7.36
CA LEU A 117 -22.04 1.73 7.52
C LEU A 117 -21.93 1.17 8.95
N ASP A 118 -22.24 1.97 9.96
CA ASP A 118 -22.25 1.55 11.37
C ASP A 118 -23.32 0.48 11.62
N ALA A 119 -24.51 0.62 11.01
CA ALA A 119 -25.59 -0.35 11.07
C ALA A 119 -25.20 -1.67 10.40
N ARG A 120 -24.60 -1.62 9.21
CA ARG A 120 -24.16 -2.80 8.46
C ARG A 120 -23.04 -3.57 9.19
N LEU A 121 -22.11 -2.86 9.82
CA LEU A 121 -21.00 -3.47 10.57
C LEU A 121 -21.34 -3.78 12.03
N LYS A 122 -22.53 -3.38 12.51
CA LYS A 122 -22.98 -3.49 13.91
C LYS A 122 -21.98 -2.90 14.92
N ARG A 123 -21.20 -1.89 14.52
CA ARG A 123 -20.20 -1.23 15.35
C ARG A 123 -20.00 0.22 14.93
N LYS A 124 -19.59 1.06 15.88
CA LYS A 124 -19.23 2.44 15.59
C LYS A 124 -17.91 2.50 14.82
N THR A 125 -17.93 3.08 13.63
CA THR A 125 -16.75 3.37 12.83
C THR A 125 -16.28 4.80 13.00
N SER A 126 -15.04 5.10 12.59
CA SER A 126 -14.55 6.47 12.58
C SER A 126 -15.02 7.21 11.32
N LEU A 127 -15.14 8.53 11.39
CA LEU A 127 -15.39 9.36 10.19
C LEU A 127 -14.31 9.13 9.13
N ALA A 128 -13.05 8.96 9.55
CA ALA A 128 -11.93 8.68 8.66
C ALA A 128 -12.12 7.39 7.85
N ALA A 129 -12.76 6.36 8.41
CA ALA A 129 -13.06 5.13 7.69
C ALA A 129 -14.06 5.37 6.54
N THR A 130 -15.11 6.16 6.78
CA THR A 130 -16.09 6.56 5.77
C THR A 130 -15.45 7.43 4.68
N TYR A 131 -14.65 8.42 5.07
CA TYR A 131 -13.88 9.24 4.12
C TYR A 131 -12.92 8.39 3.28
N SER A 132 -12.17 7.47 3.90
CA SER A 132 -11.24 6.58 3.21
C SER A 132 -11.96 5.62 2.26
N LEU A 133 -13.17 5.19 2.60
CA LEU A 133 -14.03 4.38 1.74
C LEU A 133 -14.43 5.18 0.50
N LEU A 134 -14.99 6.37 0.69
CA LEU A 134 -15.42 7.23 -0.43
C LEU A 134 -14.25 7.63 -1.33
N HIS A 135 -13.10 7.99 -0.75
CA HIS A 135 -11.90 8.35 -1.49
C HIS A 135 -11.39 7.19 -2.38
N ARG A 136 -11.44 5.95 -1.88
CA ARG A 136 -11.02 4.76 -2.65
C ARG A 136 -11.94 4.46 -3.83
N HIS A 137 -13.22 4.83 -3.73
CA HIS A 137 -14.19 4.71 -4.81
C HIS A 137 -14.24 5.96 -5.70
N GLY A 138 -13.21 6.80 -5.64
CA GLY A 138 -13.05 7.95 -6.52
C GLY A 138 -14.01 9.11 -6.23
N TRP A 139 -14.72 9.08 -5.10
CA TRP A 139 -15.62 10.17 -4.75
C TRP A 139 -14.81 11.43 -4.41
N ARG A 140 -15.04 12.49 -5.19
CA ARG A 140 -14.46 13.82 -4.99
C ARG A 140 -15.60 14.81 -4.86
N LYS A 141 -15.44 15.81 -3.99
CA LYS A 141 -16.32 16.98 -3.95
C LYS A 141 -16.20 17.69 -5.30
N LEU A 142 -17.21 17.54 -6.17
CA LEU A 142 -17.33 18.41 -7.33
C LEU A 142 -17.58 19.81 -6.77
N ALA A 143 -16.62 20.71 -6.98
CA ALA A 143 -16.90 22.12 -6.79
C ALA A 143 -17.98 22.51 -7.80
N PRO A 144 -18.88 23.46 -7.46
CA PRO A 144 -19.77 24.05 -8.46
C PRO A 144 -18.96 24.46 -9.67
N ASP A 145 -19.39 24.05 -10.87
CA ASP A 145 -18.67 24.38 -12.09
C ASP A 145 -18.43 25.88 -12.17
N LYS A 146 -17.17 26.26 -12.43
CA LYS A 146 -16.80 27.69 -12.58
C LYS A 146 -17.52 28.36 -13.75
N ARG A 147 -18.10 27.58 -14.66
CA ARG A 147 -18.77 28.04 -15.87
C ARG A 147 -20.20 27.54 -15.86
N HIS A 148 -21.12 28.46 -16.12
CA HIS A 148 -22.51 28.11 -16.33
C HIS A 148 -22.64 27.37 -17.68
N PRO A 149 -23.44 26.29 -17.78
CA PRO A 149 -23.57 25.50 -19.03
C PRO A 149 -24.17 26.29 -20.20
N LYS A 150 -24.84 27.42 -19.93
CA LYS A 150 -25.31 28.38 -20.94
C LYS A 150 -24.42 29.61 -21.10
N ALA A 151 -23.18 29.58 -20.59
CA ALA A 151 -22.25 30.67 -20.74
C ALA A 151 -21.72 30.70 -22.19
N ASP A 152 -22.18 31.68 -22.97
CA ASP A 152 -21.62 31.94 -24.28
C ASP A 152 -20.36 32.82 -24.15
N VAL A 153 -19.21 32.27 -24.53
CA VAL A 153 -17.90 32.90 -24.32
C VAL A 153 -17.78 34.18 -25.16
N LEU A 154 -18.39 34.19 -26.35
CA LEU A 154 -18.35 35.33 -27.26
C LEU A 154 -19.13 36.52 -26.69
N THR A 155 -20.34 36.29 -26.18
CA THR A 155 -21.17 37.33 -25.56
C THR A 155 -20.54 37.86 -24.27
N GLN A 156 -19.84 37.02 -23.50
CA GLN A 156 -19.09 37.46 -22.32
C GLN A 156 -17.90 38.35 -22.67
N ASP A 157 -17.18 38.03 -23.75
CA ASP A 157 -16.02 38.82 -24.18
C ASP A 157 -16.45 40.14 -24.83
N GLU A 158 -17.56 40.15 -25.60
CA GLU A 158 -18.18 41.38 -26.10
C GLU A 158 -18.70 42.26 -24.96
N TRP A 159 -19.35 41.66 -23.96
CA TRP A 159 -19.78 42.37 -22.75
C TRP A 159 -18.59 42.97 -22.00
N LYS A 160 -17.52 42.20 -21.77
CA LYS A 160 -16.30 42.67 -21.09
C LYS A 160 -15.60 43.80 -21.86
N LYS A 161 -15.68 43.83 -23.19
CA LYS A 161 -15.12 44.91 -24.02
C LYS A 161 -15.88 46.23 -23.88
N ASN A 162 -17.15 46.21 -23.48
CA ASN A 162 -17.97 47.42 -23.31
C ASN A 162 -17.84 48.10 -21.95
N PHE A 163 -17.26 47.44 -20.94
CA PHE A 163 -16.98 48.06 -19.64
C PHE A 163 -15.51 48.49 -19.57
N LYS A 164 -15.24 49.75 -19.92
CA LYS A 164 -14.03 50.44 -19.44
C LYS A 164 -14.17 50.68 -17.93
N ILE A 165 -13.91 49.65 -17.13
CA ILE A 165 -13.62 49.87 -15.71
C ILE A 165 -12.18 50.42 -15.68
N PRO A 166 -11.91 51.59 -15.08
CA PRO A 166 -10.55 52.06 -14.88
C PRO A 166 -9.81 50.99 -14.06
N SER A 167 -8.83 50.35 -14.69
CA SER A 167 -7.96 49.39 -14.03
C SER A 167 -7.12 50.13 -13.00
N GLN A 168 -7.55 50.13 -11.74
CA GLN A 168 -6.59 50.25 -10.65
C GLN A 168 -5.78 48.95 -10.67
N GLU A 169 -4.55 49.02 -11.17
CA GLU A 169 -3.53 48.02 -10.92
C GLU A 169 -3.35 47.89 -9.41
N LEU A 170 -4.10 46.99 -8.78
CA LEU A 170 -3.76 46.49 -7.46
C LEU A 170 -2.72 45.40 -7.67
N THR A 171 -1.47 45.81 -7.65
CA THR A 171 -0.33 44.94 -7.35
C THR A 171 -0.61 44.21 -6.03
N ARG A 172 -1.15 43.00 -6.09
CA ARG A 172 -1.13 42.05 -4.97
C ARG A 172 -0.22 40.90 -5.35
N SER A 173 0.99 40.99 -4.84
CA SER A 173 1.98 39.92 -4.76
C SER A 173 1.37 38.66 -4.14
N GLY A 174 0.96 37.73 -5.00
CA GLY A 174 0.67 36.37 -4.59
C GLY A 174 1.99 35.65 -4.32
N LYS A 175 2.38 35.53 -3.05
CA LYS A 175 3.47 34.63 -2.63
C LYS A 175 3.21 33.24 -3.22
N GLN A 176 4.11 32.79 -4.09
CA GLN A 176 4.25 31.38 -4.43
C GLN A 176 4.46 30.61 -3.11
N LYS A 177 3.55 29.70 -2.79
CA LYS A 177 3.85 28.62 -1.85
C LYS A 177 4.51 27.53 -2.68
N ASP A 178 5.81 27.45 -2.55
CA ASP A 178 6.60 26.35 -3.08
C ASP A 178 6.07 25.04 -2.50
N SER A 179 5.68 24.14 -3.40
CA SER A 179 5.50 22.73 -3.11
C SER A 179 6.89 22.12 -2.87
N CYS A 180 7.21 21.81 -1.61
CA CYS A 180 8.34 20.94 -1.30
C CYS A 180 7.99 19.49 -1.66
N ALA A 181 8.95 18.84 -2.31
CA ALA A 181 9.01 17.41 -2.60
C ALA A 181 9.14 16.57 -1.31
#